data_AF-A0A1D6NAJ3-F1
#
_entry.id   AF-A0A1D6NAJ3-F1
#
_cell.length_a   1.000
_cell.length_b   1.000
_cell.length_c   1.000
_cell.angle_alpha   90.00
_cell.angle_beta   90.00
_cell.angle_gamma   90.00
#
_symmetry.space_group_name_H-M   'P 1'
#
loop_
_entity.id
_entity.type
_entity.pdbx_description
1 polymer ?
#
loop_
_entity_poly.entity_id
_entity_poly.type
_entity_poly.pdbx_seq_one_letter_code
_entity_poly.pdbx_strand_id
1 'polypeptide(L)'
;MALLSAVKAGIFVVQAAGNTGPSPKSMSSYSPWIFTVGASAHDRVYSNYVVLGNNLTIQGVGLAPGTDGDPMYNLVAAPHALKNNTASCNEMSLGECQDSSHLDADLIRGKILVCSYSIRFVLGLSSVKQALDTANDVSAAGVIFYLDPFVLGFQLNPTPMHMPGLIIPSSDDSKVFLTYYNDSLVRDGTSGQVVSFGGVAKILGGLNPNYGNSAPKVMFYSARGPDPEDNTLSNADILKPNLVAPGSSIWGAWSSVGLDSAEFAGESFAMLSGTSMAAPHVAGLAALIKQKFPSFSPAAIASALSTTTTLSDRQGKPIMAQRTYSNPDLTQSPATSFDMGNGFVNATAALDPGLIIDCSYDDFFSFLCGINGSSPVVKNYTGNSCVASTMTGADLNLPSITIAVLNQTRTITRTVINVAADESYSVNYSAPNGTAVSVVPTQFFIPSGQKQLVTFVVNATINSSTASFGNVGFQGNKGHRAIIPFSVISKVVYSS
;
A
#
# COMPACT_ATOMS: atom_id res chain seq x y z
N MET A 1 13.44 21.10 -2.84
CA MET A 1 13.57 22.28 -1.95
C MET A 1 12.25 23.00 -1.66
N ALA A 2 11.26 23.04 -2.58
CA ALA A 2 9.95 23.66 -2.30
C ALA A 2 9.25 23.08 -1.05
N LEU A 3 9.23 21.76 -0.90
CA LEU A 3 8.63 21.09 0.27
C LEU A 3 9.36 21.43 1.58
N LEU A 4 10.68 21.60 1.54
CA LEU A 4 11.44 22.07 2.71
C LEU A 4 11.09 23.51 3.09
N SER A 5 10.77 24.35 2.10
CA SER A 5 10.31 25.73 2.35
C SER A 5 8.93 25.75 3.01
N ALA A 6 8.04 24.83 2.64
CA ALA A 6 6.77 24.63 3.33
C ALA A 6 7.00 24.23 4.81
N VAL A 7 7.90 23.27 5.05
CA VAL A 7 8.28 22.86 6.41
C VAL A 7 8.88 24.02 7.22
N LYS A 8 9.74 24.85 6.61
CA LYS A 8 10.25 26.08 7.23
C LYS A 8 9.13 27.04 7.65
N ALA A 9 8.06 27.13 6.85
CA ALA A 9 6.87 27.93 7.16
C ALA A 9 5.91 27.25 8.16
N GLY A 10 6.29 26.10 8.74
CA GLY A 10 5.45 25.37 9.69
C GLY A 10 4.35 24.52 9.05
N ILE A 11 4.43 24.27 7.74
CA ILE A 11 3.46 23.45 7.00
C ILE A 11 3.95 22.00 6.97
N PHE A 12 3.12 21.09 7.49
CA PHE A 12 3.39 19.66 7.43
C PHE A 12 3.12 19.11 6.01
N VAL A 13 4.06 18.32 5.50
CA VAL A 13 3.99 17.78 4.13
C VAL A 13 3.87 16.26 4.18
N VAL A 14 2.79 15.74 3.62
CA VAL A 14 2.55 14.30 3.46
C VAL A 14 2.71 13.91 1.99
N GLN A 15 3.39 12.80 1.73
CA GLN A 15 3.52 12.26 0.38
C GLN A 15 3.33 10.74 0.39
N ALA A 16 2.66 10.23 -0.65
CA ALA A 16 2.55 8.81 -0.91
C ALA A 16 3.94 8.19 -1.18
N ALA A 17 4.21 7.00 -0.65
CA ALA A 17 5.49 6.31 -0.86
C ALA A 17 5.73 5.89 -2.33
N GLY A 18 4.65 5.61 -3.06
CA GLY A 18 4.68 5.04 -4.41
C GLY A 18 4.05 3.63 -4.43
N ASN A 19 3.65 3.18 -5.64
CA ASN A 19 2.95 1.92 -5.86
C ASN A 19 3.81 0.87 -6.62
N THR A 20 5.14 0.98 -6.48
CA THR A 20 6.16 0.21 -7.21
C THR A 20 6.81 -0.89 -6.35
N GLY A 21 6.23 -1.21 -5.20
CA GLY A 21 6.64 -2.36 -4.36
C GLY A 21 6.41 -3.70 -5.07
N PRO A 22 6.65 -4.85 -4.43
CA PRO A 22 7.18 -5.04 -3.08
C PRO A 22 8.71 -5.09 -3.07
N SER A 23 9.38 -4.83 -4.20
CA SER A 23 10.84 -4.80 -4.28
C SER A 23 11.42 -3.75 -3.33
N PRO A 24 12.55 -4.03 -2.64
CA PRO A 24 13.30 -3.03 -1.89
C PRO A 24 13.65 -1.82 -2.76
N LYS A 25 13.86 -0.65 -2.15
CA LYS A 25 14.28 0.59 -2.83
C LYS A 25 13.34 1.04 -3.96
N SER A 26 12.05 0.77 -3.82
CA SER A 26 11.05 1.10 -4.84
C SER A 26 10.41 2.47 -4.63
N MET A 27 10.71 3.16 -3.53
CA MET A 27 10.03 4.41 -3.20
C MET A 27 10.44 5.60 -4.07
N SER A 28 9.53 6.57 -4.16
CA SER A 28 9.76 7.87 -4.81
C SER A 28 9.81 9.06 -3.84
N SER A 29 9.43 8.86 -2.57
CA SER A 29 9.37 9.89 -1.54
C SER A 29 10.38 9.63 -0.44
N TYR A 30 11.50 10.35 -0.45
CA TYR A 30 12.66 10.02 0.38
C TYR A 30 13.17 11.15 1.28
N SER A 31 12.87 12.42 0.99
CA SER A 31 13.46 13.51 1.78
C SER A 31 13.07 13.43 3.28
N PRO A 32 14.00 13.70 4.21
CA PRO A 32 13.74 13.55 5.64
C PRO A 32 12.67 14.49 6.20
N TRP A 33 12.45 15.66 5.57
CA TRP A 33 11.40 16.63 5.94
C TRP A 33 10.02 16.31 5.36
N ILE A 34 9.88 15.26 4.53
CA ILE A 34 8.60 14.81 3.97
C ILE A 34 8.09 13.65 4.80
N PHE A 35 6.81 13.64 5.17
CA PHE A 35 6.19 12.50 5.83
C PHE A 35 5.64 11.51 4.80
N THR A 36 6.35 10.40 4.61
CA THR A 36 6.09 9.41 3.56
C THR A 36 5.16 8.30 4.07
N VAL A 37 4.08 8.04 3.34
CA VAL A 37 3.02 7.10 3.78
C VAL A 37 2.94 5.90 2.86
N GLY A 38 3.14 4.70 3.43
CA GLY A 38 2.88 3.43 2.78
C GLY A 38 1.42 2.99 2.89
N ALA A 39 1.03 1.99 2.09
CA ALA A 39 -0.35 1.51 2.03
C ALA A 39 -0.51 0.14 2.70
N SER A 40 -1.58 0.02 3.47
CA SER A 40 -2.04 -1.24 4.07
C SER A 40 -3.51 -1.49 3.79
N ALA A 41 -3.92 -2.75 3.81
CA ALA A 41 -5.32 -3.13 3.85
C ALA A 41 -5.93 -2.86 5.23
N HIS A 42 -7.20 -2.46 5.22
CA HIS A 42 -8.07 -2.49 6.39
C HIS A 42 -8.76 -3.86 6.51
N ASP A 43 -9.59 -4.03 7.54
CA ASP A 43 -10.33 -5.25 7.86
C ASP A 43 -11.51 -5.52 6.91
N ARG A 44 -12.10 -4.50 6.29
CA ARG A 44 -13.24 -4.67 5.39
C ARG A 44 -12.84 -5.35 4.07
N VAL A 45 -13.58 -6.38 3.70
CA VAL A 45 -13.46 -7.15 2.44
C VAL A 45 -14.86 -7.37 1.86
N TYR A 46 -15.02 -7.27 0.55
CA TYR A 46 -16.24 -7.65 -0.15
C TYR A 46 -16.01 -9.02 -0.79
N SER A 47 -16.54 -10.08 -0.17
CA SER A 47 -16.38 -11.43 -0.69
C SER A 47 -17.27 -11.60 -1.91
N ASN A 48 -16.67 -11.85 -3.07
CA ASN A 48 -17.36 -12.14 -4.32
C ASN A 48 -16.73 -13.41 -4.93
N TYR A 49 -17.53 -14.37 -5.36
CA TYR A 49 -17.04 -15.63 -5.91
C TYR A 49 -18.05 -16.26 -6.85
N VAL A 50 -17.57 -17.15 -7.72
CA VAL A 50 -18.40 -18.00 -8.58
C VAL A 50 -18.27 -19.46 -8.18
N VAL A 51 -19.41 -20.15 -8.11
CA VAL A 51 -19.47 -21.61 -7.98
C VAL A 51 -19.81 -22.19 -9.34
N LEU A 52 -18.99 -23.10 -9.83
CA LEU A 52 -19.12 -23.76 -11.12
C LEU A 52 -19.92 -25.07 -10.98
N GLY A 53 -20.47 -25.58 -12.09
CA GLY A 53 -21.26 -26.82 -12.10
C GLY A 53 -20.51 -28.08 -11.65
N ASN A 54 -19.17 -28.04 -11.61
CA ASN A 54 -18.32 -29.10 -11.05
C ASN A 54 -17.96 -28.87 -9.57
N ASN A 55 -18.68 -27.98 -8.88
CA ASN A 55 -18.46 -27.55 -7.49
C ASN A 55 -17.13 -26.82 -7.21
N LEU A 56 -16.34 -26.47 -8.22
CA LEU A 56 -15.20 -25.58 -8.02
C LEU A 56 -15.70 -24.18 -7.69
N THR A 57 -15.07 -23.57 -6.69
CA THR A 57 -15.33 -22.17 -6.31
C THR A 57 -14.13 -21.33 -6.68
N ILE A 58 -14.36 -20.25 -7.43
CA ILE A 58 -13.33 -19.30 -7.83
C ILE A 58 -13.62 -17.96 -7.18
N GLN A 59 -12.64 -17.44 -6.45
CA GLN A 59 -12.72 -16.12 -5.84
C GLN A 59 -12.57 -15.03 -6.90
N GLY A 60 -13.29 -13.93 -6.72
CA GLY A 60 -13.11 -12.75 -7.54
C GLY A 60 -13.34 -11.48 -6.75
N VAL A 61 -13.41 -10.39 -7.50
CA VAL A 61 -13.64 -9.03 -7.02
C VAL A 61 -14.77 -8.39 -7.80
N GLY A 62 -15.20 -7.21 -7.36
CA GLY A 62 -16.34 -6.50 -7.94
C GLY A 62 -17.44 -6.30 -6.90
N LEU A 63 -18.13 -5.17 -7.04
CA LEU A 63 -19.18 -4.73 -6.12
C LEU A 63 -20.51 -4.87 -6.85
N ALA A 64 -20.98 -6.11 -6.91
CA ALA A 64 -22.12 -6.53 -7.71
C ALA A 64 -23.03 -7.44 -6.88
N PRO A 65 -24.34 -7.50 -7.18
CA PRO A 65 -25.20 -8.52 -6.61
C PRO A 65 -24.79 -9.92 -7.08
N GLY A 66 -25.20 -10.95 -6.35
CA GLY A 66 -25.16 -12.33 -6.85
C GLY A 66 -26.27 -12.59 -7.86
N THR A 67 -26.21 -13.72 -8.58
CA THR A 67 -27.31 -14.17 -9.44
C THR A 67 -28.52 -14.60 -8.61
N ASP A 68 -29.72 -14.35 -9.11
CA ASP A 68 -30.98 -14.60 -8.40
C ASP A 68 -31.31 -16.08 -8.21
N GLY A 69 -31.97 -16.40 -7.10
CA GLY A 69 -32.53 -17.73 -6.83
C GLY A 69 -31.50 -18.83 -6.56
N ASP A 70 -31.99 -20.07 -6.55
CA ASP A 70 -31.17 -21.27 -6.38
C ASP A 70 -30.51 -21.85 -7.64
N PRO A 71 -31.04 -21.70 -8.87
CA PRO A 71 -30.48 -22.41 -10.02
C PRO A 71 -29.11 -21.87 -10.45
N MET A 72 -28.33 -22.76 -11.06
CA MET A 72 -27.13 -22.37 -11.81
C MET A 72 -27.54 -21.85 -13.20
N TYR A 73 -26.80 -20.88 -13.72
CA TYR A 73 -27.03 -20.27 -15.02
C TYR A 73 -26.03 -20.81 -16.03
N ASN A 74 -26.46 -21.09 -17.26
CA ASN A 74 -25.55 -21.48 -18.34
C ASN A 74 -24.52 -20.37 -18.60
N LEU A 75 -23.29 -20.76 -18.94
CA LEU A 75 -22.21 -19.87 -19.35
C LEU A 75 -22.17 -19.75 -20.87
N VAL A 76 -21.90 -18.55 -21.38
CA VAL A 76 -21.63 -18.33 -22.80
C VAL A 76 -20.54 -17.27 -22.96
N ALA A 77 -19.42 -17.63 -23.59
CA ALA A 77 -18.36 -16.68 -23.91
C ALA A 77 -18.73 -15.87 -25.14
N ALA A 78 -18.46 -14.56 -25.09
CA ALA A 78 -18.77 -13.64 -26.18
C ALA A 78 -18.26 -14.12 -27.56
N PRO A 79 -17.03 -14.68 -27.70
CA PRO A 79 -16.56 -15.21 -28.98
C PRO A 79 -17.37 -16.37 -29.54
N HIS A 80 -18.12 -17.10 -28.72
CA HIS A 80 -18.97 -18.23 -29.14
C HIS A 80 -20.44 -17.84 -29.38
N ALA A 81 -20.79 -16.56 -29.25
CA ALA A 81 -22.14 -16.05 -29.46
C ALA A 81 -22.18 -14.91 -30.49
N LEU A 82 -21.34 -14.98 -31.53
CA LEU A 82 -21.29 -13.97 -32.59
C LEU A 82 -22.35 -14.24 -33.68
N LYS A 83 -23.00 -13.18 -34.20
CA LYS A 83 -24.03 -13.30 -35.26
C LYS A 83 -23.49 -13.83 -36.60
N ASN A 84 -22.25 -13.47 -36.95
CA ASN A 84 -21.61 -13.85 -38.22
C ASN A 84 -20.24 -14.48 -37.92
N ASN A 85 -19.99 -15.69 -38.45
CA ASN A 85 -18.70 -16.40 -38.36
C ASN A 85 -17.54 -15.74 -39.15
N THR A 86 -17.74 -14.53 -39.68
CA THR A 86 -16.74 -13.81 -40.48
C THR A 86 -15.92 -12.90 -39.58
N ALA A 87 -14.72 -13.37 -39.21
CA ALA A 87 -13.72 -12.59 -38.50
C ALA A 87 -13.18 -11.47 -39.39
N SER A 88 -13.64 -10.24 -39.18
CA SER A 88 -13.01 -9.03 -39.76
C SER A 88 -13.01 -7.84 -38.80
N CYS A 89 -12.93 -8.08 -37.50
CA CYS A 89 -12.76 -7.06 -36.46
C CYS A 89 -11.79 -7.57 -35.38
N ASN A 90 -11.08 -6.67 -34.70
CA ASN A 90 -10.16 -6.98 -33.60
C ASN A 90 -10.76 -8.01 -32.62
N GLU A 91 -10.35 -9.28 -32.69
CA GLU A 91 -10.90 -10.40 -31.90
C GLU A 91 -10.95 -10.09 -30.39
N MET A 92 -9.97 -9.32 -29.92
CA MET A 92 -9.87 -8.87 -28.54
C MET A 92 -11.07 -8.05 -28.08
N SER A 93 -11.55 -7.10 -28.90
CA SER A 93 -12.71 -6.25 -28.57
C SER A 93 -14.03 -7.03 -28.49
N LEU A 94 -14.15 -8.11 -29.26
CA LEU A 94 -15.34 -8.96 -29.26
C LEU A 94 -15.38 -9.84 -27.99
N GLY A 95 -14.23 -10.35 -27.56
CA GLY A 95 -14.11 -11.06 -26.29
C GLY A 95 -14.42 -10.19 -25.07
N GLU A 96 -14.15 -8.88 -25.16
CA GLU A 96 -14.35 -7.92 -24.07
C GLU A 96 -15.79 -7.42 -23.92
N CYS A 97 -16.75 -7.93 -24.71
CA CYS A 97 -18.15 -7.56 -24.65
C CYS A 97 -18.43 -6.06 -24.87
N GLN A 98 -17.68 -5.40 -25.74
CA GLN A 98 -17.76 -3.94 -25.88
C GLN A 98 -18.83 -3.45 -26.88
N ASP A 99 -19.45 -4.35 -27.65
CA ASP A 99 -20.46 -4.00 -28.66
C ASP A 99 -21.50 -5.12 -28.83
N SER A 100 -22.77 -4.81 -28.54
CA SER A 100 -23.90 -5.75 -28.64
C SER A 100 -24.31 -6.07 -30.09
N SER A 101 -23.94 -5.24 -31.06
CA SER A 101 -24.34 -5.43 -32.46
C SER A 101 -23.79 -6.72 -33.07
N HIS A 102 -22.63 -7.18 -32.58
CA HIS A 102 -21.96 -8.40 -33.01
C HIS A 102 -22.44 -9.67 -32.31
N LEU A 103 -23.18 -9.55 -31.21
CA LEU A 103 -23.61 -10.67 -30.37
C LEU A 103 -25.02 -11.15 -30.74
N ASP A 104 -25.20 -12.47 -30.80
CA ASP A 104 -26.49 -13.12 -30.96
C ASP A 104 -27.22 -13.21 -29.61
N ALA A 105 -28.23 -12.35 -29.45
CA ALA A 105 -29.00 -12.24 -28.22
C ALA A 105 -29.77 -13.53 -27.89
N ASP A 106 -30.16 -14.34 -28.88
CA ASP A 106 -30.91 -15.57 -28.61
C ASP A 106 -30.01 -16.66 -28.01
N LEU A 107 -28.71 -16.63 -28.31
CA LEU A 107 -27.73 -17.51 -27.67
C LEU A 107 -27.40 -17.09 -26.24
N ILE A 108 -27.58 -15.80 -25.88
CA ILE A 108 -27.13 -15.21 -24.61
C ILE A 108 -28.27 -14.99 -23.60
N ARG A 109 -29.50 -14.74 -24.06
CA ARG A 109 -30.63 -14.38 -23.20
C ARG A 109 -30.79 -15.34 -22.02
N GLY A 110 -30.78 -14.79 -20.80
CA GLY A 110 -30.93 -15.53 -19.55
C GLY A 110 -29.71 -16.35 -19.12
N LYS A 111 -28.55 -16.17 -19.76
CA LYS A 111 -27.28 -16.84 -19.43
C LYS A 111 -26.27 -15.85 -18.85
N ILE A 112 -25.22 -16.35 -18.21
CA ILE A 112 -24.08 -15.53 -17.78
C ILE A 112 -23.15 -15.34 -18.98
N LEU A 113 -22.92 -14.08 -19.36
CA LEU A 113 -22.00 -13.71 -20.41
C LEU A 113 -20.57 -13.70 -19.86
N VAL A 114 -19.68 -14.42 -20.53
CA VAL A 114 -18.26 -14.50 -20.18
C VAL A 114 -17.46 -13.56 -21.09
N CYS A 115 -16.80 -12.59 -20.48
CA CYS A 115 -16.02 -11.55 -21.14
C CYS A 115 -14.55 -11.64 -20.74
N SER A 116 -13.63 -11.42 -21.65
CA SER A 116 -12.23 -11.16 -21.31
C SER A 116 -12.06 -9.71 -20.85
N TYR A 117 -10.97 -9.44 -20.15
CA TYR A 117 -10.43 -8.08 -20.07
C TYR A 117 -8.94 -8.11 -20.37
N SER A 118 -8.49 -7.18 -21.24
CA SER A 118 -7.12 -7.13 -21.75
C SER A 118 -6.43 -5.78 -21.47
N ILE A 119 -5.26 -5.55 -22.10
CA ILE A 119 -4.56 -4.27 -22.11
C ILE A 119 -5.45 -3.10 -22.58
N ARG A 120 -6.51 -3.37 -23.35
CA ARG A 120 -7.45 -2.33 -23.81
C ARG A 120 -8.18 -1.64 -22.66
N PHE A 121 -8.41 -2.31 -21.53
CA PHE A 121 -8.93 -1.68 -20.31
C PHE A 121 -7.91 -0.69 -19.73
N VAL A 122 -6.62 -1.02 -19.76
CA VAL A 122 -5.52 -0.13 -19.32
C VAL A 122 -5.43 1.11 -20.20
N LEU A 123 -5.63 0.94 -21.51
CA LEU A 123 -5.58 2.02 -22.50
C LEU A 123 -6.88 2.85 -22.55
N GLY A 124 -7.89 2.51 -21.74
CA GLY A 124 -9.20 3.18 -21.77
C GLY A 124 -10.01 2.94 -23.06
N LEU A 125 -9.63 1.93 -23.86
CA LEU A 125 -10.34 1.52 -25.07
C LEU A 125 -11.50 0.56 -24.77
N SER A 126 -11.58 0.05 -23.54
CA SER A 126 -12.62 -0.87 -23.08
C SER A 126 -12.94 -0.59 -21.62
N SER A 127 -14.19 -0.81 -21.22
CA SER A 127 -14.65 -0.51 -19.87
C SER A 127 -15.61 -1.57 -19.34
N VAL A 128 -15.62 -1.72 -18.02
CA VAL A 128 -16.60 -2.58 -17.32
C VAL A 128 -18.00 -2.07 -17.63
N LYS A 129 -18.23 -0.76 -17.55
CA LYS A 129 -19.53 -0.12 -17.83
C LYS A 129 -20.08 -0.51 -19.21
N GLN A 130 -19.30 -0.33 -20.27
CA GLN A 130 -19.73 -0.68 -21.62
C GLN A 130 -20.03 -2.18 -21.75
N ALA A 131 -19.27 -3.05 -21.08
CA ALA A 131 -19.56 -4.48 -21.07
C ALA A 131 -20.86 -4.83 -20.33
N LEU A 132 -21.19 -4.12 -19.25
CA LEU A 132 -22.47 -4.27 -18.56
C LEU A 132 -23.64 -3.78 -19.44
N ASP A 133 -23.48 -2.64 -20.12
CA ASP A 133 -24.48 -2.12 -21.04
C ASP A 133 -24.74 -3.11 -22.20
N THR A 134 -23.66 -3.65 -22.79
CA THR A 134 -23.74 -4.71 -23.81
C THR A 134 -24.46 -5.95 -23.29
N ALA A 135 -24.13 -6.40 -22.07
CA ALA A 135 -24.76 -7.57 -21.46
C ALA A 135 -26.27 -7.35 -21.22
N ASN A 136 -26.65 -6.14 -20.83
CA ASN A 136 -28.04 -5.74 -20.66
C ASN A 136 -28.79 -5.72 -22.01
N ASP A 137 -28.20 -5.17 -23.07
CA ASP A 137 -28.77 -5.14 -24.43
C ASP A 137 -29.10 -6.54 -24.97
N VAL A 138 -28.27 -7.54 -24.66
CA VAL A 138 -28.48 -8.95 -25.05
C VAL A 138 -29.24 -9.77 -24.01
N SER A 139 -29.78 -9.12 -22.96
CA SER A 139 -30.57 -9.76 -21.90
C SER A 139 -29.82 -10.88 -21.15
N ALA A 140 -28.52 -10.70 -20.91
CA ALA A 140 -27.73 -11.62 -20.09
C ALA A 140 -28.19 -11.55 -18.62
N ALA A 141 -28.10 -12.68 -17.91
CA ALA A 141 -28.42 -12.78 -16.48
C ALA A 141 -27.30 -12.28 -15.56
N GLY A 142 -26.08 -12.14 -16.08
CA GLY A 142 -24.90 -11.71 -15.34
C GLY A 142 -23.65 -11.70 -16.21
N VAL A 143 -22.55 -11.20 -15.68
CA VAL A 143 -21.27 -11.10 -16.39
C VAL A 143 -20.11 -11.65 -15.56
N ILE A 144 -19.23 -12.44 -16.17
CA ILE A 144 -17.96 -12.84 -15.57
C ILE A 144 -16.81 -12.32 -16.44
N PHE A 145 -15.94 -11.52 -15.84
CA PHE A 145 -14.70 -11.04 -16.46
C PHE A 145 -13.53 -11.94 -16.05
N TYR A 146 -12.83 -12.50 -17.04
CA TYR A 146 -11.58 -13.23 -16.81
C TYR A 146 -10.37 -12.44 -17.34
N LEU A 147 -9.24 -12.54 -16.65
CA LEU A 147 -8.00 -11.90 -17.07
C LEU A 147 -7.44 -12.62 -18.31
N ASP A 148 -7.23 -11.87 -19.38
CA ASP A 148 -6.51 -12.38 -20.53
C ASP A 148 -5.06 -12.74 -20.10
N PRO A 149 -4.57 -13.96 -20.35
CA PRO A 149 -3.27 -14.43 -19.88
C PRO A 149 -2.07 -13.65 -20.45
N PHE A 150 -2.26 -12.84 -21.51
CA PHE A 150 -1.22 -11.97 -22.06
C PHE A 150 -1.09 -10.63 -21.32
N VAL A 151 -1.97 -10.32 -20.37
CA VAL A 151 -1.88 -9.12 -19.55
C VAL A 151 -1.10 -9.41 -18.26
N LEU A 152 0.09 -8.81 -18.16
CA LEU A 152 0.93 -8.91 -16.96
C LEU A 152 0.82 -7.63 -16.12
N GLY A 153 0.61 -7.80 -14.82
CA GLY A 153 0.74 -6.72 -13.83
C GLY A 153 -0.44 -5.74 -13.75
N PHE A 154 -1.57 -6.01 -14.43
CA PHE A 154 -2.79 -5.21 -14.32
C PHE A 154 -3.95 -6.05 -13.78
N GLN A 155 -4.65 -5.51 -12.79
CA GLN A 155 -5.88 -6.06 -12.22
C GLN A 155 -6.92 -4.95 -12.19
N LEU A 156 -8.14 -5.24 -12.63
CA LEU A 156 -9.24 -4.30 -12.49
C LEU A 156 -9.53 -4.07 -11.01
N ASN A 157 -9.79 -2.81 -10.64
CA ASN A 157 -10.25 -2.48 -9.30
C ASN A 157 -11.63 -3.10 -9.05
N PRO A 158 -11.98 -3.39 -7.79
CA PRO A 158 -13.36 -3.74 -7.44
C PRO A 158 -14.32 -2.63 -7.91
N THR A 159 -15.02 -2.88 -9.02
CA THR A 159 -15.86 -1.90 -9.69
C THR A 159 -17.33 -2.17 -9.36
N PRO A 160 -18.15 -1.14 -9.07
CA PRO A 160 -19.60 -1.27 -8.98
C PRO A 160 -20.22 -1.84 -10.26
N MET A 161 -21.16 -2.78 -10.11
CA MET A 161 -21.90 -3.33 -11.24
C MET A 161 -23.40 -3.33 -10.92
N HIS A 162 -24.22 -2.93 -11.90
CA HIS A 162 -25.67 -2.80 -11.74
C HIS A 162 -26.43 -4.11 -12.03
N MET A 163 -25.72 -5.20 -12.34
CA MET A 163 -26.26 -6.54 -12.58
C MET A 163 -25.32 -7.59 -11.94
N PRO A 164 -25.73 -8.86 -11.83
CA PRO A 164 -24.87 -9.89 -11.27
C PRO A 164 -23.53 -9.98 -11.97
N GLY A 165 -22.44 -9.94 -11.20
CA GLY A 165 -21.13 -9.67 -11.78
C GLY A 165 -19.95 -10.18 -10.95
N LEU A 166 -18.92 -10.66 -11.65
CA LEU A 166 -17.65 -11.10 -11.05
C LEU A 166 -16.48 -10.71 -11.94
N ILE A 167 -15.39 -10.22 -11.33
CA ILE A 167 -14.09 -10.09 -11.98
C ILE A 167 -13.15 -11.12 -11.35
N ILE A 168 -12.49 -11.94 -12.17
CA ILE A 168 -11.45 -12.88 -11.72
C ILE A 168 -10.08 -12.19 -11.91
N PRO A 169 -9.45 -11.64 -10.85
CA PRO A 169 -8.23 -10.86 -10.97
C PRO A 169 -6.96 -11.71 -11.12
N SER A 170 -7.06 -13.01 -10.82
CA SER A 170 -5.96 -13.96 -10.82
C SER A 170 -5.84 -14.62 -12.19
N SER A 171 -4.63 -14.62 -12.75
CA SER A 171 -4.34 -15.29 -14.02
C SER A 171 -4.49 -16.81 -13.92
N ASP A 172 -4.16 -17.38 -12.76
CA ASP A 172 -4.25 -18.82 -12.55
C ASP A 172 -5.71 -19.26 -12.40
N ASP A 173 -6.51 -18.49 -11.65
CA ASP A 173 -7.95 -18.75 -11.52
C ASP A 173 -8.68 -18.52 -12.85
N SER A 174 -8.24 -17.53 -13.65
CA SER A 174 -8.77 -17.31 -15.00
C SER A 174 -8.49 -18.51 -15.91
N LYS A 175 -7.30 -19.14 -15.83
CA LYS A 175 -7.00 -20.38 -16.56
C LYS A 175 -7.88 -21.54 -16.09
N VAL A 176 -8.07 -21.70 -14.78
CA VAL A 176 -8.94 -22.76 -14.22
C VAL A 176 -10.38 -22.57 -14.72
N PHE A 177 -10.89 -21.34 -14.67
CA PHE A 177 -12.22 -20.98 -15.17
C PHE A 177 -12.37 -21.29 -16.67
N LEU A 178 -11.40 -20.89 -17.49
CA LEU A 178 -11.42 -21.12 -18.94
C LEU A 178 -11.33 -22.60 -19.29
N THR A 179 -10.51 -23.39 -18.59
CA THR A 179 -10.45 -24.84 -18.77
C THR A 179 -11.81 -25.47 -18.49
N TYR A 180 -12.45 -25.13 -17.36
CA TYR A 180 -13.81 -25.59 -17.06
C TYR A 180 -14.81 -25.22 -18.16
N TYR A 181 -14.80 -23.97 -18.61
CA TYR A 181 -15.70 -23.51 -19.66
C TYR A 181 -15.48 -24.30 -20.96
N ASN A 182 -14.23 -24.47 -21.40
CA ASN A 182 -13.90 -25.19 -22.63
C ASN A 182 -14.26 -26.67 -22.57
N ASP A 183 -14.00 -27.34 -21.45
CA ASP A 183 -14.34 -28.75 -21.23
C ASP A 183 -15.86 -28.98 -21.21
N SER A 184 -16.63 -27.92 -20.92
CA SER A 184 -18.10 -27.97 -20.90
C SER A 184 -18.76 -27.74 -22.26
N LEU A 185 -17.99 -27.41 -23.30
CA LEU A 185 -18.52 -27.15 -24.64
C LEU A 185 -18.87 -28.47 -25.34
N VAL A 186 -20.07 -28.56 -25.89
CA VAL A 186 -20.45 -29.67 -26.76
C VAL A 186 -20.13 -29.27 -28.19
N ARG A 187 -19.31 -30.07 -28.86
CA ARG A 187 -18.88 -29.84 -30.24
C ARG A 187 -19.43 -30.91 -31.15
N ASP A 188 -19.83 -30.50 -32.35
CA ASP A 188 -20.16 -31.44 -33.42
C ASP A 188 -18.89 -32.20 -33.84
N GLY A 189 -18.97 -33.53 -33.84
CA GLY A 189 -17.81 -34.40 -34.09
C GLY A 189 -17.24 -34.31 -35.51
N THR A 190 -17.97 -33.72 -36.45
CA THR A 190 -17.56 -33.61 -37.86
C THR A 190 -16.97 -32.24 -38.18
N SER A 191 -17.63 -31.17 -37.75
CA SER A 191 -17.26 -29.78 -38.03
C SER A 191 -16.40 -29.13 -36.93
N GLY A 192 -16.35 -29.71 -35.74
CA GLY A 192 -15.69 -29.13 -34.56
C GLY A 192 -16.38 -27.88 -34.00
N GLN A 193 -17.51 -27.48 -34.58
CA GLN A 193 -18.28 -26.31 -34.15
C GLN A 193 -18.97 -26.56 -32.81
N VAL A 194 -19.04 -25.52 -31.99
CA VAL A 194 -19.78 -25.56 -30.73
C VAL A 194 -21.28 -25.58 -31.04
N VAL A 195 -21.99 -26.61 -30.57
CA VAL A 195 -23.43 -26.78 -30.78
C VAL A 195 -24.25 -26.54 -29.51
N SER A 196 -23.64 -26.65 -28.33
CA SER A 196 -24.27 -26.25 -27.07
C SER A 196 -23.25 -25.92 -25.97
N PHE A 197 -23.74 -25.21 -24.94
CA PHE A 197 -22.95 -24.75 -23.81
C PHE A 197 -23.39 -25.51 -22.56
N GLY A 198 -22.58 -26.49 -22.10
CA GLY A 198 -22.89 -27.31 -20.93
C GLY A 198 -22.42 -26.73 -19.60
N GLY A 199 -21.58 -25.68 -19.64
CA GLY A 199 -21.04 -25.04 -18.46
C GLY A 199 -22.11 -24.23 -17.74
N VAL A 200 -22.17 -24.36 -16.42
CA VAL A 200 -23.11 -23.62 -15.57
C VAL A 200 -22.38 -23.02 -14.38
N ALA A 201 -22.87 -21.87 -13.90
CA ALA A 201 -22.27 -21.17 -12.80
C ALA A 201 -23.29 -20.35 -11.99
N LYS A 202 -22.91 -19.99 -10.78
CA LYS A 202 -23.66 -19.09 -9.88
C LYS A 202 -22.71 -18.08 -9.26
N ILE A 203 -23.05 -16.79 -9.38
CA ILE A 203 -22.29 -15.69 -8.78
C ILE A 203 -22.87 -15.39 -7.40
N LEU A 204 -22.01 -15.24 -6.39
CA LEU A 204 -22.41 -15.07 -5.00
C LEU A 204 -21.56 -13.98 -4.32
N GLY A 205 -22.22 -13.17 -3.49
CA GLY A 205 -21.58 -12.14 -2.67
C GLY A 205 -21.52 -10.77 -3.35
N GLY A 206 -20.45 -10.00 -3.07
CA GLY A 206 -20.11 -8.74 -3.75
C GLY A 206 -20.59 -7.44 -3.09
N LEU A 207 -21.79 -7.39 -2.50
CA LEU A 207 -22.32 -6.15 -1.91
C LEU A 207 -22.19 -6.03 -0.38
N ASN A 208 -22.13 -7.16 0.32
CA ASN A 208 -22.09 -7.16 1.78
C ASN A 208 -20.63 -7.14 2.28
N PRO A 209 -20.26 -6.16 3.14
CA PRO A 209 -18.92 -6.13 3.71
C PRO A 209 -18.76 -7.23 4.77
N ASN A 210 -17.65 -7.94 4.67
CA ASN A 210 -17.13 -8.83 5.70
C ASN A 210 -15.92 -8.17 6.37
N TYR A 211 -15.69 -8.48 7.65
CA TYR A 211 -14.57 -7.91 8.42
C TYR A 211 -13.62 -9.01 8.85
N GLY A 212 -12.39 -8.94 8.35
CA GLY A 212 -11.30 -9.84 8.70
C GLY A 212 -10.57 -9.40 9.97
N ASN A 213 -9.91 -10.35 10.64
CA ASN A 213 -9.14 -10.08 11.86
C ASN A 213 -7.62 -9.98 11.60
N SER A 214 -7.16 -10.15 10.36
CA SER A 214 -5.73 -10.14 9.98
C SER A 214 -5.25 -8.79 9.44
N ALA A 215 -6.03 -7.73 9.66
CA ALA A 215 -5.66 -6.36 9.30
C ALA A 215 -4.99 -5.63 10.48
N PRO A 216 -4.09 -4.66 10.21
CA PRO A 216 -3.66 -4.24 8.88
C PRO A 216 -2.62 -5.18 8.26
N LYS A 217 -2.55 -5.18 6.93
CA LYS A 217 -1.55 -5.92 6.15
C LYS A 217 -0.94 -4.97 5.12
N VAL A 218 0.38 -4.92 5.04
CA VAL A 218 1.05 -4.05 4.07
C VAL A 218 0.89 -4.61 2.67
N MET A 219 0.39 -3.79 1.75
CA MET A 219 0.03 -4.22 0.40
C MET A 219 1.26 -4.42 -0.48
N PHE A 220 1.22 -5.38 -1.40
CA PHE A 220 2.34 -5.71 -2.29
C PHE A 220 2.81 -4.50 -3.10
N TYR A 221 1.89 -3.67 -3.59
CA TYR A 221 2.22 -2.48 -4.38
C TYR A 221 2.86 -1.37 -3.55
N SER A 222 2.67 -1.33 -2.23
CA SER A 222 3.24 -0.26 -1.40
C SER A 222 4.76 -0.27 -1.52
N ALA A 223 5.34 0.82 -2.01
CA ALA A 223 6.79 0.93 -2.18
C ALA A 223 7.54 0.72 -0.86
N ARG A 224 8.74 0.12 -0.97
CA ARG A 224 9.58 -0.30 0.15
C ARG A 224 10.83 0.53 0.24
N GLY A 225 11.25 0.81 1.47
CA GLY A 225 12.60 1.25 1.75
C GLY A 225 13.64 0.14 1.47
N PRO A 226 14.92 0.38 1.83
CA PRO A 226 15.45 1.66 2.30
C PRO A 226 15.36 2.74 1.21
N ASP A 227 15.52 3.99 1.63
CA ASP A 227 15.65 5.13 0.72
C ASP A 227 16.80 4.88 -0.29
N PRO A 228 16.53 4.90 -1.62
CA PRO A 228 17.56 4.86 -2.64
C PRO A 228 18.24 6.23 -2.70
N GLU A 229 19.31 6.40 -1.94
CA GLU A 229 20.12 7.61 -2.02
C GLU A 229 20.72 7.73 -3.43
N ASP A 230 20.34 8.84 -4.09
CA ASP A 230 20.86 9.40 -5.34
C ASP A 230 20.95 8.46 -6.58
N ASN A 231 21.58 8.96 -7.65
CA ASN A 231 21.78 8.23 -8.91
C ASN A 231 22.65 6.95 -8.74
N THR A 232 23.15 6.66 -7.53
CA THR A 232 23.98 5.50 -7.18
C THR A 232 23.22 4.39 -6.45
N LEU A 233 21.94 4.59 -6.11
CA LEU A 233 21.08 3.61 -5.41
C LEU A 233 21.65 3.13 -4.07
N SER A 234 22.39 3.98 -3.36
CA SER A 234 22.97 3.64 -2.04
C SER A 234 21.88 3.65 -0.95
N ASN A 235 22.11 2.99 0.20
CA ASN A 235 21.13 3.01 1.30
C ASN A 235 21.33 4.30 2.13
N ALA A 236 20.26 5.05 2.40
CA ALA A 236 20.36 6.21 3.29
C ALA A 236 20.20 5.84 4.78
N ASP A 237 20.79 6.65 5.65
CA ASP A 237 20.61 6.60 7.12
C ASP A 237 19.24 7.13 7.60
N ILE A 238 18.25 7.21 6.71
CA ILE A 238 16.92 7.77 6.99
C ILE A 238 15.87 6.68 6.74
N LEU A 239 15.03 6.41 7.74
CA LEU A 239 13.98 5.41 7.60
C LEU A 239 12.87 5.89 6.67
N LYS A 240 12.50 5.02 5.74
CA LYS A 240 11.30 5.17 4.95
C LYS A 240 10.60 3.83 4.61
N PRO A 241 9.26 3.81 4.43
CA PRO A 241 8.33 4.93 4.64
C PRO A 241 8.28 5.36 6.12
N ASN A 242 7.62 6.48 6.44
CA ASN A 242 7.51 6.93 7.83
C ASN A 242 6.51 6.07 8.63
N LEU A 243 5.36 5.72 8.04
CA LEU A 243 4.38 4.77 8.57
C LEU A 243 3.48 4.22 7.45
N VAL A 244 2.58 3.29 7.77
CA VAL A 244 1.50 2.83 6.87
C VAL A 244 0.12 3.22 7.38
N ALA A 245 -0.78 3.49 6.43
CA ALA A 245 -2.19 3.80 6.70
C ALA A 245 -3.11 3.02 5.74
N PRO A 246 -4.44 3.02 5.96
CA PRO A 246 -5.39 2.40 5.04
C PRO A 246 -5.27 2.98 3.63
N GLY A 247 -4.93 2.12 2.67
CA GLY A 247 -4.73 2.52 1.27
C GLY A 247 -5.13 1.45 0.26
N SER A 248 -5.84 0.41 0.69
CA SER A 248 -6.41 -0.60 -0.21
C SER A 248 -7.92 -0.55 -0.13
N SER A 249 -8.60 -0.56 -1.28
CA SER A 249 -10.06 -0.63 -1.37
C SER A 249 -10.78 0.50 -0.59
N ILE A 250 -10.27 1.73 -0.74
CA ILE A 250 -10.77 2.91 -0.07
C ILE A 250 -11.87 3.56 -0.91
N TRP A 251 -13.04 3.73 -0.30
CA TRP A 251 -14.12 4.54 -0.86
C TRP A 251 -13.80 6.02 -0.74
N GLY A 252 -13.87 6.75 -1.86
CA GLY A 252 -13.74 8.20 -1.90
C GLY A 252 -14.75 8.81 -2.87
N ALA A 253 -15.00 10.11 -2.73
CA ALA A 253 -15.80 10.86 -3.69
C ALA A 253 -15.13 10.81 -5.08
N TRP A 254 -15.96 10.68 -6.11
CA TRP A 254 -15.53 10.66 -7.50
C TRP A 254 -16.38 11.60 -8.33
N SER A 255 -15.80 12.15 -9.39
CA SER A 255 -16.53 13.01 -10.32
C SER A 255 -17.24 12.14 -11.35
N SER A 256 -18.56 12.28 -11.48
CA SER A 256 -19.34 11.55 -12.50
C SER A 256 -18.93 11.89 -13.93
N VAL A 257 -18.29 13.04 -14.12
CA VAL A 257 -17.71 13.50 -15.41
C VAL A 257 -16.19 13.30 -15.47
N GLY A 258 -15.60 12.58 -14.52
CA GLY A 258 -14.18 12.26 -14.49
C GLY A 258 -13.80 11.36 -15.67
N LEU A 259 -12.72 11.72 -16.37
CA LEU A 259 -12.22 10.99 -17.54
C LEU A 259 -11.01 10.10 -17.23
N ASP A 260 -10.44 10.23 -16.02
CA ASP A 260 -9.19 9.58 -15.63
C ASP A 260 -9.33 8.06 -15.38
N SER A 261 -10.55 7.55 -15.22
CA SER A 261 -10.81 6.13 -15.00
C SER A 261 -12.16 5.73 -15.59
N ALA A 262 -12.13 5.10 -16.77
CA ALA A 262 -13.32 4.72 -17.51
C ALA A 262 -14.23 3.75 -16.73
N GLU A 263 -13.66 2.95 -15.82
CA GLU A 263 -14.40 2.02 -14.96
C GLU A 263 -15.36 2.70 -13.97
N PHE A 264 -15.17 3.99 -13.66
CA PHE A 264 -16.01 4.76 -12.73
C PHE A 264 -16.81 5.87 -13.44
N ALA A 265 -16.96 5.79 -14.77
CA ALA A 265 -17.63 6.82 -15.54
C ALA A 265 -19.13 6.93 -15.19
N GLY A 266 -19.56 8.11 -14.72
CA GLY A 266 -20.92 8.34 -14.22
C GLY A 266 -21.10 8.09 -12.72
N GLU A 267 -20.10 7.53 -12.04
CA GLU A 267 -20.17 7.25 -10.60
C GLU A 267 -19.87 8.48 -9.75
N SER A 268 -20.49 8.55 -8.57
CA SER A 268 -20.23 9.60 -7.57
C SER A 268 -19.20 9.19 -6.52
N PHE A 269 -18.86 7.91 -6.48
CA PHE A 269 -17.87 7.33 -5.58
C PHE A 269 -17.05 6.29 -6.32
N ALA A 270 -15.78 6.19 -5.98
CA ALA A 270 -14.89 5.17 -6.51
C ALA A 270 -14.19 4.44 -5.36
N MET A 271 -13.96 3.15 -5.55
CA MET A 271 -13.15 2.35 -4.65
C MET A 271 -11.78 2.16 -5.27
N LEU A 272 -10.77 2.81 -4.69
CA LEU A 272 -9.42 2.84 -5.23
C LEU A 272 -8.40 2.32 -4.22
N SER A 273 -7.28 1.84 -4.77
CA SER A 273 -6.14 1.33 -4.00
C SER A 273 -4.88 2.07 -4.40
N GLY A 274 -4.05 2.40 -3.41
CA GLY A 274 -2.77 3.04 -3.61
C GLY A 274 -2.27 3.74 -2.36
N THR A 275 -0.97 4.01 -2.33
CA THR A 275 -0.37 4.95 -1.35
C THR A 275 -0.97 6.35 -1.47
N SER A 276 -1.51 6.72 -2.64
CA SER A 276 -2.32 7.92 -2.87
C SER A 276 -3.58 8.00 -2.01
N MET A 277 -4.15 6.87 -1.59
CA MET A 277 -5.31 6.81 -0.69
C MET A 277 -4.89 6.77 0.78
N ALA A 278 -3.70 6.24 1.07
CA ALA A 278 -3.13 6.23 2.42
C ALA A 278 -2.66 7.62 2.89
N ALA A 279 -2.00 8.38 2.00
CA ALA A 279 -1.50 9.73 2.30
C ALA A 279 -2.58 10.70 2.86
N PRO A 280 -3.78 10.86 2.27
CA PRO A 280 -4.79 11.79 2.78
C PRO A 280 -5.34 11.41 4.16
N HIS A 281 -5.37 10.13 4.54
CA HIS A 281 -5.73 9.73 5.91
C HIS A 281 -4.76 10.34 6.93
N VAL A 282 -3.45 10.27 6.63
CA VAL A 282 -2.41 10.83 7.49
C VAL A 282 -2.42 12.35 7.46
N ALA A 283 -2.68 12.97 6.30
CA ALA A 283 -2.83 14.42 6.20
C ALA A 283 -3.99 14.94 7.06
N GLY A 284 -5.15 14.25 7.03
CA GLY A 284 -6.29 14.57 7.90
C GLY A 284 -5.95 14.42 9.38
N LEU A 285 -5.27 13.35 9.76
CA LEU A 285 -4.84 13.15 11.15
C LEU A 285 -3.82 14.20 11.60
N ALA A 286 -2.87 14.58 10.73
CA ALA A 286 -1.93 15.65 11.01
C ALA A 286 -2.64 16.99 11.25
N ALA A 287 -3.73 17.27 10.52
CA ALA A 287 -4.55 18.46 10.78
C ALA A 287 -5.23 18.41 12.16
N LEU A 288 -5.75 17.25 12.57
CA LEU A 288 -6.33 17.07 13.92
C LEU A 288 -5.28 17.25 15.03
N ILE A 289 -4.06 16.72 14.82
CA ILE A 289 -2.94 16.92 15.75
C ILE A 289 -2.58 18.41 15.82
N LYS A 290 -2.48 19.11 14.68
CA LYS A 290 -2.21 20.55 14.64
C LYS A 290 -3.31 21.37 15.31
N GLN A 291 -4.58 20.95 15.19
CA GLN A 291 -5.70 21.59 15.88
C GLN A 291 -5.59 21.43 17.40
N LYS A 292 -5.23 20.23 17.88
CA LYS A 292 -5.03 19.97 19.32
C LYS A 292 -3.77 20.66 19.86
N PHE A 293 -2.71 20.70 19.07
CA PHE A 293 -1.42 21.28 19.44
C PHE A 293 -0.99 22.37 18.42
N PRO A 294 -1.55 23.59 18.51
CA PRO A 294 -1.27 24.65 17.53
C PRO A 294 0.21 25.05 17.43
N SER A 295 0.99 24.87 18.50
CA SER A 295 2.42 25.18 18.54
C SER A 295 3.32 24.09 17.95
N PHE A 296 2.80 22.89 17.65
CA PHE A 296 3.63 21.82 17.10
C PHE A 296 4.24 22.22 15.76
N SER A 297 5.54 21.98 15.64
CA SER A 297 6.25 22.01 14.36
C SER A 297 5.77 20.86 13.45
N PRO A 298 6.09 20.89 12.15
CA PRO A 298 5.90 19.73 11.28
C PRO A 298 6.56 18.44 11.80
N ALA A 299 7.75 18.55 12.41
CA ALA A 299 8.46 17.39 12.95
C ALA A 299 7.85 16.88 14.26
N ALA A 300 7.29 17.75 15.11
CA ALA A 300 6.52 17.35 16.27
C ALA A 300 5.27 16.55 15.88
N ILE A 301 4.57 16.96 14.81
CA ILE A 301 3.43 16.21 14.24
C ILE A 301 3.91 14.87 13.68
N ALA A 302 5.02 14.87 12.91
CA ALA A 302 5.63 13.64 12.40
C ALA A 302 5.94 12.67 13.55
N SER A 303 6.52 13.17 14.64
CA SER A 303 6.86 12.36 15.80
C SER A 303 5.63 11.79 16.47
N ALA A 304 4.59 12.60 16.73
CA ALA A 304 3.37 12.11 17.38
C ALA A 304 2.72 10.98 16.57
N LEU A 305 2.71 11.10 15.24
CA LEU A 305 2.24 10.06 14.33
C LEU A 305 3.12 8.80 14.37
N SER A 306 4.44 8.98 14.35
CA SER A 306 5.42 7.89 14.28
C SER A 306 5.53 7.11 15.58
N THR A 307 5.62 7.78 16.73
CA THR A 307 5.94 7.11 18.00
C THR A 307 4.78 6.32 18.58
N THR A 308 3.56 6.55 18.10
CA THR A 308 2.33 6.01 18.67
C THR A 308 1.68 4.91 17.81
N THR A 309 2.36 4.49 16.74
CA THR A 309 1.91 3.43 15.83
C THR A 309 1.71 2.08 16.52
N THR A 310 0.90 1.23 15.90
CA THR A 310 0.77 -0.18 16.27
C THR A 310 1.61 -1.05 15.35
N LEU A 311 2.28 -2.05 15.92
CA LEU A 311 3.11 -3.03 15.20
C LEU A 311 2.40 -4.38 14.97
N SER A 312 1.17 -4.50 15.46
CA SER A 312 0.39 -5.73 15.43
C SER A 312 -0.93 -5.57 14.69
N ASP A 313 -1.44 -6.68 14.17
CA ASP A 313 -2.80 -6.83 13.67
C ASP A 313 -3.81 -6.91 14.82
N ARG A 314 -5.10 -7.03 14.47
CA ARG A 314 -6.19 -7.15 15.44
C ARG A 314 -6.17 -8.43 16.28
N GLN A 315 -5.38 -9.43 15.90
CA GLN A 315 -5.14 -10.64 16.70
C GLN A 315 -3.92 -10.50 17.62
N GLY A 316 -3.25 -9.34 17.61
CA GLY A 316 -2.01 -9.12 18.35
C GLY A 316 -0.78 -9.74 17.70
N LYS A 317 -0.90 -10.30 16.48
CA LYS A 317 0.22 -10.86 15.72
C LYS A 317 0.96 -9.75 14.99
N PRO A 318 2.23 -9.94 14.60
CA PRO A 318 2.95 -8.94 13.80
C PRO A 318 2.19 -8.58 12.53
N ILE A 319 2.21 -7.31 12.16
CA ILE A 319 1.70 -6.87 10.85
C ILE A 319 2.46 -7.64 9.76
N MET A 320 1.72 -8.19 8.80
CA MET A 320 2.29 -8.93 7.67
C MET A 320 2.45 -8.02 6.45
N ALA A 321 3.44 -8.30 5.60
CA ALA A 321 3.66 -7.63 4.32
C ALA A 321 3.58 -8.65 3.17
N GLN A 322 2.81 -8.33 2.14
CA GLN A 322 2.74 -9.11 0.91
C GLN A 322 4.04 -8.93 0.09
N ARG A 323 4.54 -10.04 -0.48
CA ARG A 323 5.89 -10.12 -1.07
C ARG A 323 5.93 -10.33 -2.58
N THR A 324 4.81 -10.70 -3.22
CA THR A 324 4.74 -10.88 -4.68
C THR A 324 3.47 -10.27 -5.25
N TYR A 325 3.48 -9.99 -6.56
CA TYR A 325 2.29 -9.57 -7.32
C TYR A 325 1.35 -10.75 -7.59
N SER A 326 1.92 -11.91 -7.92
CA SER A 326 1.17 -13.15 -8.09
C SER A 326 0.80 -13.72 -6.73
N ASN A 327 -0.48 -13.98 -6.51
CA ASN A 327 -1.02 -14.59 -5.28
C ASN A 327 -0.50 -13.93 -4.00
N PRO A 328 -0.67 -12.60 -3.85
CA PRO A 328 -0.02 -11.80 -2.79
C PRO A 328 -0.40 -12.27 -1.38
N ASP A 329 -1.57 -12.91 -1.23
CA ASP A 329 -2.00 -13.42 0.05
C ASP A 329 -1.36 -14.75 0.48
N LEU A 330 -0.82 -15.51 -0.47
CA LEU A 330 -0.07 -16.74 -0.18
C LEU A 330 1.40 -16.45 0.16
N THR A 331 1.91 -15.28 -0.23
CA THR A 331 3.32 -14.89 -0.11
C THR A 331 3.49 -13.72 0.86
N GLN A 332 3.39 -14.01 2.16
CA GLN A 332 3.50 -13.00 3.21
C GLN A 332 4.60 -13.32 4.20
N SER A 333 5.25 -12.29 4.73
CA SER A 333 6.13 -12.42 5.90
C SER A 333 5.92 -11.22 6.84
N PRO A 334 6.37 -11.30 8.10
CA PRO A 334 6.29 -10.16 9.01
C PRO A 334 6.87 -8.89 8.37
N ALA A 335 6.15 -7.78 8.51
CA ALA A 335 6.56 -6.49 7.98
C ALA A 335 7.80 -5.99 8.72
N THR A 336 8.79 -5.57 7.96
CA THR A 336 9.99 -4.90 8.46
C THR A 336 9.76 -3.40 8.54
N SER A 337 10.67 -2.66 9.18
CA SER A 337 10.61 -1.19 9.18
C SER A 337 10.70 -0.60 7.76
N PHE A 338 11.32 -1.28 6.79
CA PHE A 338 11.31 -0.83 5.39
C PHE A 338 9.99 -1.12 4.66
N ASP A 339 9.12 -1.96 5.22
CA ASP A 339 7.77 -2.20 4.70
C ASP A 339 6.76 -1.20 5.28
N MET A 340 6.85 -0.94 6.59
CA MET A 340 5.82 -0.21 7.33
C MET A 340 6.30 1.04 8.09
N GLY A 341 7.57 1.39 7.99
CA GLY A 341 8.15 2.49 8.76
C GLY A 341 8.07 2.24 10.27
N ASN A 342 7.43 3.18 10.96
CA ASN A 342 7.14 3.06 12.39
C ASN A 342 6.00 2.07 12.70
N GLY A 343 5.19 1.67 11.72
CA GLY A 343 4.04 0.78 11.92
C GLY A 343 2.75 1.32 11.32
N PHE A 344 1.62 0.78 11.75
CA PHE A 344 0.31 1.27 11.32
C PHE A 344 -0.17 2.43 12.19
N VAL A 345 -0.75 3.43 11.54
CA VAL A 345 -1.24 4.67 12.17
C VAL A 345 -2.24 4.39 13.29
N ASN A 346 -2.08 5.09 14.43
CA ASN A 346 -3.03 5.07 15.54
C ASN A 346 -3.51 6.51 15.84
N ALA A 347 -4.70 6.85 15.34
CA ALA A 347 -5.23 8.20 15.45
C ALA A 347 -5.41 8.66 16.89
N THR A 348 -5.95 7.81 17.76
CA THR A 348 -6.23 8.15 19.15
C THR A 348 -4.94 8.36 19.93
N ALA A 349 -3.98 7.45 19.79
CA ALA A 349 -2.70 7.57 20.49
C ALA A 349 -1.86 8.75 20.00
N ALA A 350 -1.90 9.08 18.70
CA ALA A 350 -1.18 10.23 18.15
C ALA A 350 -1.68 11.60 18.68
N LEU A 351 -2.90 11.66 19.21
CA LEU A 351 -3.42 12.86 19.88
C LEU A 351 -2.91 12.99 21.32
N ASP A 352 -2.31 11.96 21.90
CA ASP A 352 -1.73 11.98 23.26
C ASP A 352 -0.40 11.22 23.30
N PRO A 353 0.64 11.73 22.61
CA PRO A 353 1.86 10.96 22.37
C PRO A 353 2.78 10.83 23.59
N GLY A 354 2.58 11.62 24.65
CA GLY A 354 3.47 11.74 25.81
C GLY A 354 4.80 12.42 25.47
N LEU A 355 5.60 11.77 24.61
CA LEU A 355 6.88 12.25 24.11
C LEU A 355 6.85 12.53 22.61
N ILE A 356 7.52 13.61 22.20
CA ILE A 356 7.85 13.87 20.80
C ILE A 356 9.36 14.00 20.61
N ILE A 357 9.81 13.70 19.40
CA ILE A 357 11.18 13.83 18.90
C ILE A 357 11.13 14.90 17.80
N ASP A 358 11.41 16.14 18.19
CA ASP A 358 11.27 17.30 17.31
C ASP A 358 12.61 17.63 16.62
N CYS A 359 12.54 18.08 15.36
CA CYS A 359 13.69 18.58 14.61
C CYS A 359 13.34 19.88 13.88
N SER A 360 14.33 20.76 13.76
CA SER A 360 14.17 22.11 13.23
C SER A 360 14.52 22.20 11.74
N TYR A 361 14.16 23.33 11.12
CA TYR A 361 14.65 23.66 9.77
C TYR A 361 16.18 23.74 9.72
N ASP A 362 16.82 24.24 10.78
CA ASP A 362 18.27 24.40 10.83
C ASP A 362 18.98 23.04 10.90
N ASP A 363 18.34 22.03 11.47
CA ASP A 363 18.81 20.64 11.38
C ASP A 363 18.76 20.17 9.92
N PHE A 364 17.63 20.29 9.23
CA PHE A 364 17.58 19.90 7.80
C PHE A 364 18.56 20.68 6.93
N PHE A 365 18.77 21.98 7.21
CA PHE A 365 19.75 22.80 6.53
C PHE A 365 21.18 22.29 6.79
N SER A 366 21.51 21.99 8.05
CA SER A 366 22.82 21.45 8.43
C SER A 366 23.07 20.06 7.83
N PHE A 367 22.03 19.23 7.72
CA PHE A 367 22.09 17.92 7.06
C PHE A 367 22.41 18.10 5.58
N LEU A 368 21.66 18.97 4.91
CA LEU A 368 21.91 19.27 3.50
C LEU A 368 23.34 19.76 3.28
N CYS A 369 23.85 20.64 4.16
CA CYS A 369 25.22 21.12 4.10
C CYS A 369 26.30 20.07 4.42
N GLY A 370 25.93 18.96 5.08
CA GLY A 370 26.81 17.81 5.29
C GLY A 370 26.93 16.89 4.08
N ILE A 371 26.01 16.99 3.10
CA ILE A 371 26.05 16.20 1.85
C ILE A 371 27.16 16.75 0.95
N ASN A 372 28.08 15.88 0.53
CA ASN A 372 29.20 16.29 -0.32
C ASN A 372 28.71 16.89 -1.66
N GLY A 373 29.23 18.07 -2.01
CA GLY A 373 28.88 18.76 -3.26
C GLY A 373 27.52 19.47 -3.29
N SER A 374 26.72 19.42 -2.20
CA SER A 374 25.39 20.03 -2.16
C SER A 374 25.40 21.56 -2.02
N SER A 375 26.49 22.14 -1.50
CA SER A 375 26.58 23.55 -1.10
C SER A 375 26.10 24.57 -2.16
N PRO A 376 26.46 24.45 -3.46
CA PRO A 376 25.97 25.37 -4.49
C PRO A 376 24.45 25.29 -4.65
N VAL A 377 23.89 24.08 -4.60
CA VAL A 377 22.43 23.84 -4.71
C VAL A 377 21.72 24.41 -3.49
N VAL A 378 22.22 24.14 -2.29
CA VAL A 378 21.66 24.67 -1.04
C VAL A 378 21.66 26.20 -1.05
N LYS A 379 22.77 26.84 -1.43
CA LYS A 379 22.86 28.30 -1.52
C LYS A 379 21.88 28.88 -2.53
N ASN A 380 21.76 28.27 -3.71
CA ASN A 380 20.85 28.73 -4.75
C ASN A 380 19.39 28.71 -4.30
N TYR A 381 18.98 27.68 -3.55
CA TYR A 381 17.58 27.55 -3.11
C TYR A 381 17.25 28.27 -1.81
N THR A 382 18.19 28.36 -0.87
CA THR A 382 17.94 28.92 0.46
C THR A 382 18.40 30.37 0.61
N GLY A 383 19.24 30.86 -0.30
CA GLY A 383 19.94 32.14 -0.18
C GLY A 383 21.12 32.12 0.80
N ASN A 384 21.29 31.05 1.58
CA ASN A 384 22.30 30.95 2.63
C ASN A 384 23.41 30.00 2.21
N SER A 385 24.66 30.43 2.40
CA SER A 385 25.82 29.55 2.20
C SER A 385 25.90 28.50 3.31
N CYS A 386 26.34 27.30 2.94
CA CYS A 386 26.62 26.27 3.93
C CYS A 386 27.79 26.67 4.84
N VAL A 387 27.60 26.46 6.14
CA VAL A 387 28.70 26.39 7.11
C VAL A 387 29.23 24.95 7.09
N ALA A 388 30.51 24.74 7.42
CA ALA A 388 31.06 23.39 7.55
C ALA A 388 30.20 22.57 8.53
N SER A 389 29.53 21.54 8.02
CA SER A 389 28.67 20.64 8.78
C SER A 389 29.11 19.20 8.53
N THR A 390 29.14 18.42 9.60
CA THR A 390 29.42 16.97 9.55
C THR A 390 28.15 16.14 9.77
N MET A 391 26.99 16.79 9.81
CA MET A 391 25.76 16.13 10.20
C MET A 391 25.28 15.17 9.11
N THR A 392 25.02 13.92 9.47
CA THR A 392 24.48 12.91 8.55
C THR A 392 23.02 12.59 8.85
N GLY A 393 22.38 11.78 8.00
CA GLY A 393 20.98 11.39 8.19
C GLY A 393 20.73 10.71 9.54
N ALA A 394 21.68 9.92 10.03
CA ALA A 394 21.57 9.23 11.33
C ALA A 394 21.52 10.20 12.53
N ASP A 395 22.12 11.38 12.38
CA ASP A 395 22.25 12.39 13.43
C ASP A 395 21.01 13.29 13.54
N LEU A 396 20.16 13.33 12.51
CA LEU A 396 18.87 14.02 12.57
C LEU A 396 18.03 13.46 13.73
N ASN A 397 17.40 14.35 14.49
CA ASN A 397 16.51 13.99 15.59
C ASN A 397 15.15 13.50 15.04
N LEU A 398 15.15 12.31 14.44
CA LEU A 398 14.00 11.66 13.83
C LEU A 398 13.47 10.53 14.73
N PRO A 399 12.17 10.19 14.65
CA PRO A 399 11.56 9.08 15.39
C PRO A 399 11.94 7.71 14.81
N SER A 400 13.23 7.48 14.56
CA SER A 400 13.80 6.21 14.10
C SER A 400 15.32 6.25 14.28
N ILE A 401 15.93 5.08 14.40
CA ILE A 401 17.39 4.92 14.30
C ILE A 401 17.67 4.06 13.07
N THR A 402 18.28 4.62 12.04
CA THR A 402 18.63 3.90 10.82
C THR A 402 20.11 4.12 10.53
N ILE A 403 20.85 3.02 10.39
CA ILE A 403 22.28 3.03 10.09
C ILE A 403 22.50 2.13 8.87
N ALA A 404 22.67 2.76 7.72
CA ALA A 404 22.82 2.09 6.43
C ALA A 404 24.10 1.24 6.35
N VAL A 405 25.17 1.67 7.01
CA VAL A 405 26.39 0.88 7.20
C VAL A 405 26.97 1.21 8.57
N LEU A 406 26.88 0.27 9.52
CA LEU A 406 27.53 0.41 10.82
C LEU A 406 28.97 -0.10 10.70
N ASN A 407 29.94 0.81 10.77
CA ASN A 407 31.37 0.46 10.78
C ASN A 407 31.91 0.46 12.21
N GLN A 408 32.10 -0.74 12.78
CA GLN A 408 32.50 -0.97 14.17
C GLN A 408 31.54 -0.38 15.21
N THR A 409 31.61 0.92 15.49
CA THR A 409 30.83 1.57 16.54
C THR A 409 30.28 2.90 16.06
N ARG A 410 29.03 3.20 16.40
CA ARG A 410 28.43 4.52 16.22
C ARG A 410 27.66 4.94 17.46
N THR A 411 27.82 6.21 17.84
CA THR A 411 26.99 6.84 18.88
C THR A 411 25.92 7.67 18.20
N ILE A 412 24.66 7.45 18.57
CA ILE A 412 23.49 8.19 18.08
C ILE A 412 22.82 8.86 19.27
N THR A 413 22.34 10.08 19.10
CA THR A 413 21.56 10.78 20.13
C THR A 413 20.17 11.10 19.64
N ARG A 414 19.19 11.04 20.54
CA ARG A 414 17.83 11.53 20.34
C ARG A 414 17.44 12.43 21.50
N THR A 415 16.86 13.58 21.18
CA THR A 415 16.26 14.47 22.18
C THR A 415 14.76 14.28 22.15
N VAL A 416 14.18 13.86 23.28
CA VAL A 416 12.73 13.77 23.47
C VAL A 416 12.23 15.00 24.23
N ILE A 417 11.00 15.41 23.95
CA ILE A 417 10.29 16.51 24.64
C ILE A 417 9.02 15.94 25.25
N ASN A 418 8.77 16.20 26.53
CA ASN A 418 7.49 15.85 27.16
C ASN A 418 6.42 16.89 26.80
N VAL A 419 5.35 16.44 26.15
CA VAL A 419 4.19 17.27 25.76
C VAL A 419 2.93 16.96 26.57
N ALA A 420 3.03 16.04 27.52
CA ALA A 420 2.00 15.70 28.48
C ALA A 420 2.36 16.27 29.87
N ALA A 421 1.73 15.74 30.92
CA ALA A 421 2.09 16.05 32.30
C ALA A 421 3.43 15.42 32.70
N ASP A 422 4.00 15.89 33.82
CA ASP A 422 5.22 15.33 34.42
C ASP A 422 5.15 13.81 34.53
N GLU A 423 6.17 13.11 34.03
CA GLU A 423 6.15 11.66 33.94
C GLU A 423 7.56 11.05 34.00
N SER A 424 7.64 9.82 34.50
CA SER A 424 8.86 9.02 34.49
C SER A 424 8.79 7.95 33.40
N TYR A 425 9.84 7.86 32.60
CA TYR A 425 9.96 6.93 31.49
C TYR A 425 11.07 5.91 31.75
N SER A 426 10.82 4.67 31.35
CA SER A 426 11.83 3.62 31.19
C SER A 426 12.07 3.34 29.71
N VAL A 427 13.34 3.22 29.33
CA VAL A 427 13.75 2.95 27.95
C VAL A 427 14.06 1.46 27.82
N ASN A 428 13.24 0.77 27.04
CA ASN A 428 13.42 -0.63 26.66
C ASN A 428 13.84 -0.71 25.20
N TYR A 429 14.59 -1.75 24.81
CA TYR A 429 14.98 -1.90 23.41
C TYR A 429 15.17 -3.36 23.02
N SER A 430 14.97 -3.62 21.73
CA SER A 430 15.38 -4.85 21.04
C SER A 430 16.49 -4.48 20.06
N ALA A 431 17.69 -4.99 20.31
CA ALA A 431 18.84 -4.72 19.44
C ALA A 431 18.69 -5.43 18.08
N PRO A 432 18.95 -4.76 16.95
CA PRO A 432 19.01 -5.41 15.65
C PRO A 432 20.05 -6.55 15.66
N ASN A 433 19.71 -7.67 15.02
CA ASN A 433 20.62 -8.81 14.92
C ASN A 433 21.99 -8.38 14.35
N GLY A 434 23.07 -8.83 14.94
CA GLY A 434 24.42 -8.43 14.56
C GLY A 434 24.92 -7.13 15.19
N THR A 435 24.20 -6.60 16.20
CA THR A 435 24.63 -5.43 16.96
C THR A 435 24.54 -5.67 18.47
N ALA A 436 25.38 -4.97 19.23
CA ALA A 436 25.25 -4.78 20.67
C ALA A 436 24.93 -3.30 20.93
N VAL A 437 23.83 -3.04 21.63
CA VAL A 437 23.30 -1.69 21.88
C VAL A 437 23.31 -1.41 23.36
N SER A 438 23.80 -0.23 23.76
CA SER A 438 23.59 0.33 25.10
C SER A 438 22.90 1.69 25.01
N VAL A 439 22.09 2.01 26.02
CA VAL A 439 21.25 3.22 26.08
C VAL A 439 21.49 3.95 27.39
N VAL A 440 21.67 5.27 27.33
CA VAL A 440 21.86 6.13 28.51
C VAL A 440 21.07 7.43 28.37
N PRO A 441 20.23 7.82 29.35
CA PRO A 441 19.83 7.03 30.52
C PRO A 441 18.80 5.93 30.16
N THR A 442 18.73 4.88 30.98
CA THR A 442 17.70 3.82 30.83
C THR A 442 16.39 4.18 31.52
N GLN A 443 16.40 5.17 32.42
CA GLN A 443 15.22 5.74 33.08
C GLN A 443 15.43 7.23 33.34
N PHE A 444 14.37 8.02 33.22
CA PHE A 444 14.42 9.44 33.53
C PHE A 444 13.04 9.99 33.93
N PHE A 445 13.05 11.04 34.74
CA PHE A 445 11.88 11.88 35.00
C PHE A 445 11.98 13.12 34.11
N ILE A 446 10.87 13.49 33.47
CA ILE A 446 10.81 14.64 32.58
C ILE A 446 9.58 15.49 32.89
N PRO A 447 9.75 16.72 33.41
CA PRO A 447 8.63 17.64 33.58
C PRO A 447 8.00 18.04 32.25
N SER A 448 6.75 18.49 32.29
CA SER A 448 6.05 19.00 31.11
C SER A 448 6.85 20.12 30.41
N GLY A 449 6.95 20.03 29.08
CA GLY A 449 7.68 20.98 28.24
C GLY A 449 9.21 20.86 28.28
N GLN A 450 9.78 19.97 29.10
CA GLN A 450 11.23 19.79 29.21
C GLN A 450 11.77 18.80 28.19
N LYS A 451 13.07 18.88 27.96
CA LYS A 451 13.86 18.03 27.05
C LYS A 451 14.66 17.00 27.81
N GLN A 452 14.78 15.80 27.26
CA GLN A 452 15.72 14.77 27.72
C GLN A 452 16.54 14.25 26.53
N LEU A 453 17.87 14.23 26.70
CA LEU A 453 18.78 13.60 25.76
C LEU A 453 18.93 12.12 26.08
N VAL A 454 18.84 11.26 25.06
CA VAL A 454 19.03 9.82 25.16
C VAL A 454 20.08 9.39 24.13
N THR A 455 21.12 8.73 24.61
CA THR A 455 22.28 8.32 23.83
C THR A 455 22.28 6.82 23.62
N PHE A 456 22.50 6.40 22.38
CA PHE A 456 22.59 5.02 21.95
C PHE A 456 24.01 4.75 21.45
N VAL A 457 24.71 3.79 22.05
CA VAL A 457 26.01 3.31 21.54
C VAL A 457 25.78 1.96 20.89
N VAL A 458 26.07 1.89 19.59
CA VAL A 458 25.79 0.74 18.74
C VAL A 458 27.11 0.14 18.28
N ASN A 459 27.36 -1.12 18.63
CA ASN A 459 28.55 -1.85 18.23
C ASN A 459 28.18 -2.98 17.27
N ALA A 460 28.88 -3.10 16.15
CA ALA A 460 28.79 -4.20 15.20
C ALA A 460 29.40 -5.46 15.83
N THR A 461 28.65 -6.56 15.84
CA THR A 461 29.13 -7.87 16.34
C THR A 461 29.36 -8.88 15.24
N ILE A 462 28.74 -8.69 14.07
CA ILE A 462 28.92 -9.53 12.88
C ILE A 462 28.98 -8.68 11.60
N ASN A 463 29.57 -9.24 10.55
CA ASN A 463 29.44 -8.73 9.18
C ASN A 463 28.14 -9.23 8.55
N SER A 464 27.32 -8.32 8.03
CA SER A 464 26.08 -8.60 7.30
C SER A 464 25.95 -7.67 6.10
N SER A 465 25.44 -8.20 4.99
CA SER A 465 25.02 -7.41 3.81
C SER A 465 23.52 -7.12 3.81
N THR A 466 22.76 -7.71 4.74
CA THR A 466 21.32 -7.53 4.88
C THR A 466 21.00 -6.69 6.11
N ALA A 467 19.90 -5.92 6.02
CA ALA A 467 19.41 -5.13 7.14
C ALA A 467 18.80 -6.03 8.21
N SER A 468 19.10 -5.71 9.47
CA SER A 468 18.45 -6.25 10.64
C SER A 468 17.61 -5.18 11.34
N PHE A 469 16.61 -5.61 12.09
CA PHE A 469 15.59 -4.74 12.66
C PHE A 469 15.44 -4.97 14.17
N GLY A 470 15.07 -3.90 14.86
CA GLY A 470 14.85 -3.82 16.28
C GLY A 470 13.99 -2.58 16.60
N ASN A 471 13.89 -2.25 17.88
CA ASN A 471 12.95 -1.23 18.36
C ASN A 471 13.51 -0.59 19.63
N VAL A 472 13.17 0.67 19.87
CA VAL A 472 13.35 1.34 21.16
C VAL A 472 11.99 1.81 21.63
N GLY A 473 11.61 1.47 22.86
CA GLY A 473 10.36 1.86 23.49
C GLY A 473 10.61 2.72 24.72
N PHE A 474 9.91 3.84 24.80
CA PHE A 474 9.79 4.68 25.99
C PHE A 474 8.46 4.36 26.66
N GLN A 475 8.53 3.72 27.84
CA GLN A 475 7.36 3.34 28.62
C GLN A 475 7.20 4.32 29.78
N GLY A 476 6.16 5.15 29.71
CA GLY A 476 5.79 6.07 30.76
C GLY A 476 4.97 5.39 31.87
N ASN A 477 5.16 5.82 33.12
CA ASN A 477 4.43 5.29 34.28
C ASN A 477 2.97 5.77 34.37
N LYS A 478 2.54 6.71 33.53
CA LYS A 478 1.13 7.14 33.36
C LYS A 478 0.45 6.50 32.14
N GLY A 479 1.12 5.57 31.48
CA GLY A 479 0.55 4.78 30.39
C GLY A 479 0.98 5.20 28.99
N HIS A 480 1.67 6.34 28.83
CA HIS A 480 2.21 6.75 27.53
C HIS A 480 3.23 5.72 27.02
N ARG A 481 3.19 5.48 25.71
CA ARG A 481 4.11 4.59 25.00
C ARG A 481 4.56 5.27 23.73
N ALA A 482 5.85 5.50 23.62
CA ALA A 482 6.50 5.95 22.39
C ALA A 482 7.45 4.85 21.90
N ILE A 483 7.32 4.42 20.66
CA ILE A 483 8.16 3.37 20.06
C ILE A 483 8.79 3.92 18.80
N ILE A 484 10.10 3.71 18.64
CA ILE A 484 10.81 4.04 17.41
C ILE A 484 11.51 2.79 16.85
N PRO A 485 11.48 2.56 15.54
CA PRO A 485 12.17 1.46 14.89
C PRO A 485 13.69 1.68 14.87
N PHE A 486 14.42 0.58 14.88
CA PHE A 486 15.87 0.54 14.79
C PHE A 486 16.26 -0.40 13.62
N SER A 487 16.94 0.11 12.60
CA SER A 487 17.38 -0.66 11.43
C SER A 487 18.88 -0.49 11.18
N VAL A 488 19.61 -1.57 10.96
CA VAL A 488 21.07 -1.54 10.78
C VAL A 488 21.52 -2.55 9.72
N ILE A 489 22.49 -2.19 8.89
CA ILE A 489 23.34 -3.16 8.19
C ILE A 489 24.73 -3.13 8.86
N SER A 490 25.13 -4.25 9.46
CA SER A 490 26.32 -4.31 10.32
C SER A 490 27.58 -4.70 9.54
N LYS A 491 28.69 -4.00 9.74
CA LYS A 491 30.01 -4.33 9.19
C LYS A 491 31.11 -4.23 10.26
N VAL A 492 31.74 -5.36 10.55
CA VAL A 492 32.96 -5.50 11.36
C VAL A 492 34.18 -5.41 10.44
N VAL A 493 34.99 -4.36 10.59
CA VAL A 493 36.32 -4.29 9.97
C VAL A 493 37.31 -4.91 10.93
N TYR A 494 37.86 -6.07 10.59
CA TYR A 494 39.04 -6.60 11.28
C TYR A 494 40.23 -5.72 10.91
N SER A 495 40.93 -5.17 11.90
CA SER A 495 42.25 -4.58 11.69
C SER A 495 43.19 -5.69 11.23
N SER A 496 43.55 -5.69 9.95
CA SER A 496 44.60 -6.53 9.37
C SER A 496 45.98 -6.04 9.78
#